data_AF-A0A955N7H5-F1
#
_entry.id   AF-A0A955N7H5-F1
#
_cell.length_a   1.000
_cell.length_b   1.000
_cell.length_c   1.000
_cell.angle_alpha   90.00
_cell.angle_beta   90.00
_cell.angle_gamma   90.00
#
_symmetry.space_group_name_H-M   'P 1'
#
loop_
_entity.id
_entity.type
_entity.pdbx_description
1 polymer ?
#
loop_
_entity_poly.entity_id
_entity_poly.type
_entity_poly.pdbx_seq_one_letter_code
_entity_poly.pdbx_strand_id
1 'polypeptide(L)' 'MNTSSFIALGLLGSLLGCSSPPPIQTASQLNLERFMGDWYVIANIPTFIETEAFNAVESYRLNDDG' A
#
# COMPACT_ATOMS: atom_id res chain seq x y z
N MET A 1 9.92 -40.08 -4.55
CA MET A 1 8.89 -39.03 -4.39
C MET A 1 7.99 -39.05 -5.62
N ASN A 2 6.66 -39.13 -5.44
CA ASN A 2 5.70 -39.18 -6.55
C ASN A 2 4.96 -37.84 -6.71
N THR A 3 4.30 -37.64 -7.85
CA THR A 3 3.59 -36.40 -8.23
C THR A 3 2.56 -35.96 -7.19
N SER A 4 1.87 -36.90 -6.55
CA SER A 4 0.91 -36.62 -5.47
C SER A 4 1.56 -35.99 -4.23
N SER A 5 2.81 -36.38 -3.92
CA SER A 5 3.57 -35.81 -2.79
C SER A 5 3.92 -34.34 -3.04
N PHE A 6 4.20 -33.96 -4.29
CA PHE A 6 4.50 -32.57 -4.67
C PHE A 6 3.27 -31.67 -4.64
N ILE A 7 2.11 -32.19 -5.07
CA ILE A 7 0.83 -31.47 -5.01
C ILE A 7 0.45 -31.21 -3.54
N ALA A 8 0.56 -32.23 -2.68
CA ALA A 8 0.28 -32.09 -1.26
C ALA A 8 1.20 -31.07 -0.58
N LEU A 9 2.50 -31.06 -0.91
CA LEU A 9 3.45 -30.09 -0.36
C LEU A 9 3.18 -28.66 -0.84
N GLY A 10 2.78 -28.48 -2.11
CA GLY A 10 2.38 -27.19 -2.67
C GLY A 10 1.10 -26.63 -2.03
N LEU A 11 0.09 -27.49 -1.80
CA LEU A 11 -1.15 -27.13 -1.09
C LEU A 11 -0.92 -26.82 0.39
N LEU A 12 0.05 -27.46 1.04
CA LEU A 12 0.38 -27.18 2.43
C LEU A 12 1.18 -25.86 2.57
N GLY A 13 2.04 -25.56 1.60
CA GLY A 13 2.81 -24.31 1.55
C GLY A 13 1.96 -23.05 1.35
N SER A 14 0.85 -23.13 0.61
CA SER A 14 -0.05 -21.98 0.41
C SER A 14 -0.81 -21.56 1.68
N LEU A 15 -0.95 -22.46 2.66
CA LEU A 15 -1.61 -22.18 3.94
C LEU A 15 -0.69 -21.45 4.95
N LEU A 16 0.62 -21.38 4.71
CA LEU A 16 1.59 -20.73 5.60
C LEU A 16 1.80 -19.24 5.30
N GLY A 17 1.11 -18.68 4.30
CA GLY A 17 1.30 -17.29 3.84
C GLY A 17 0.53 -16.22 4.62
N CYS A 18 -0.31 -16.59 5.60
CA CYS A 18 -1.03 -15.62 6.42
C CYS A 18 -0.07 -14.93 7.40
N SER A 19 0.33 -13.70 7.08
CA SER A 19 1.05 -12.82 8.01
C SER A 19 0.14 -11.69 8.47
N SER A 20 0.23 -11.34 9.76
CA SER A 20 -0.38 -10.14 10.33
C SER A 20 0.75 -9.17 10.68
N PRO A 21 1.21 -8.34 9.73
CA PRO A 21 2.27 -7.38 10.02
C PRO A 21 1.83 -6.46 11.17
N PRO A 22 2.78 -5.95 11.97
CA PRO A 22 2.45 -4.97 13.00
C PRO A 22 1.78 -3.74 12.36
N PRO A 23 0.91 -3.02 13.10
CA PRO A 23 0.30 -1.80 12.60
C PRO A 23 1.35 -0.80 12.11
N ILE A 24 1.03 -0.10 11.02
CA ILE A 24 1.86 1.00 10.53
C ILE A 24 1.84 2.11 11.59
N GLN A 25 3.02 2.57 11.99
CA GLN A 25 3.13 3.70 12.90
C GLN A 25 2.66 4.97 12.20
N THR A 26 1.65 5.62 12.76
CA THR A 26 1.14 6.91 12.28
C THR A 26 1.86 8.07 12.98
N ALA A 27 1.74 9.27 12.41
CA ALA A 27 2.14 10.49 13.10
C ALA A 27 1.35 10.65 14.42
N SER A 28 2.02 11.10 15.49
CA SER A 28 1.39 11.27 16.81
C SER A 28 0.33 12.37 16.84
N GLN A 29 0.45 13.36 15.95
CA GLN A 29 -0.51 14.44 15.78
C GLN A 29 -0.51 14.88 14.31
N LEU A 30 -1.70 15.08 13.75
CA LEU A 30 -1.91 15.62 12.40
C LEU A 30 -2.51 17.03 12.51
N ASN A 31 -1.89 18.01 11.88
CA ASN A 31 -2.50 19.32 11.66
C ASN A 31 -3.07 19.32 10.23
N LEU A 32 -4.40 19.24 10.11
CA LEU A 32 -5.08 19.12 8.82
C LEU A 32 -4.83 20.33 7.93
N GLU A 33 -4.94 21.56 8.47
CA GLU A 33 -4.73 22.78 7.69
C GLU A 33 -3.34 22.83 7.05
N ARG A 34 -2.31 22.38 7.78
CA ARG A 34 -0.93 22.31 7.27
C ARG A 34 -0.69 21.15 6.29
N PHE A 35 -1.53 20.13 6.31
CA PHE A 35 -1.42 18.98 5.42
C PHE A 35 -2.02 19.27 4.04
N MET A 36 -2.96 20.22 3.96
CA MET A 36 -3.57 20.66 2.71
C MET A 36 -2.55 21.26 1.74
N GLY A 37 -2.93 21.32 0.47
CA GLY A 37 -2.10 21.85 -0.61
C GLY A 37 -1.55 20.76 -1.50
N ASP A 38 -0.50 21.11 -2.24
CA ASP A 38 0.08 20.26 -3.28
C ASP A 38 1.37 19.62 -2.77
N TRP A 39 1.49 18.31 -2.97
CA TRP A 39 2.65 17.50 -2.61
C TRP A 39 3.27 16.89 -3.86
N TYR A 40 4.59 17.02 -4.00
CA TYR A 40 5.33 16.36 -5.07
C TYR A 40 5.66 14.92 -4.70
N VAL A 41 5.29 13.98 -5.55
CA VAL A 41 5.56 12.56 -5.35
C VAL A 41 7.02 12.27 -5.70
N ILE A 42 7.81 11.87 -4.70
CA ILE A 42 9.24 11.56 -4.87
C ILE A 42 9.46 10.10 -5.30
N ALA A 43 8.60 9.19 -4.86
CA ALA A 43 8.62 7.78 -5.24
C ALA A 43 7.26 7.12 -4.97
N ASN A 44 6.92 6.11 -5.76
CA ASN A 44 5.77 5.24 -5.56
C ASN A 44 6.10 3.80 -5.92
N ILE A 45 5.30 2.85 -5.43
CA ILE A 45 5.27 1.47 -5.94
C ILE A 45 4.13 1.44 -6.96
N PRO A 46 4.41 1.34 -8.27
CA PRO A 46 3.37 1.48 -9.28
C PRO A 46 2.31 0.38 -9.18
N THR A 47 1.07 0.81 -9.25
CA THR A 47 -0.11 -0.04 -9.48
C THR A 47 -0.45 -0.05 -10.97
N PHE A 48 -1.33 -0.97 -11.39
CA PHE A 48 -1.68 -1.10 -12.81
C PHE A 48 -2.48 0.10 -13.37
N ILE A 49 -3.08 0.92 -12.52
CA ILE A 49 -3.84 2.12 -12.94
C ILE A 49 -2.95 3.36 -13.09
N GLU A 50 -1.77 3.36 -12.46
CA GLU A 50 -0.83 4.45 -12.57
C GLU A 50 -0.05 4.32 -13.88
N THR A 51 -0.28 5.26 -14.79
CA THR A 51 0.41 5.32 -16.08
C THR A 51 1.13 6.65 -16.21
N GLU A 52 2.38 6.61 -16.66
CA GLU A 52 3.20 7.80 -16.95
C GLU A 52 3.26 8.85 -15.82
N ALA A 53 3.45 8.40 -14.57
CA ALA A 53 3.49 9.24 -13.37
C ALA A 53 4.78 10.10 -13.25
N PHE A 54 5.08 10.91 -14.26
CA PHE A 54 6.19 11.85 -14.27
C PHE A 54 5.79 13.17 -13.62
N ASN A 55 6.63 13.70 -12.72
CA ASN A 55 6.35 14.93 -11.96
C ASN A 55 4.98 14.91 -11.27
N ALA A 56 4.60 13.75 -10.71
CA ALA A 56 3.29 13.58 -10.12
C ALA A 56 3.09 14.50 -8.90
N VAL A 57 1.86 15.03 -8.79
CA VAL A 57 1.42 15.90 -7.71
C VAL A 57 0.15 15.30 -7.09
N GLU A 58 0.12 15.22 -5.76
CA GLU A 58 -1.09 14.93 -5.00
C GLU A 58 -1.62 16.22 -4.36
N SER A 59 -2.91 16.50 -4.56
CA SER A 59 -3.55 17.73 -4.08
C SER A 59 -4.61 17.41 -3.03
N TYR A 60 -4.38 17.86 -1.80
CA TYR A 60 -5.30 17.68 -0.68
C TYR A 60 -6.10 18.97 -0.43
N ARG A 61 -7.41 18.84 -0.29
CA ARG A 61 -8.36 19.94 -0.04
C ARG A 61 -9.32 19.52 1.07
N LEU A 62 -9.68 20.47 1.93
CA LEU A 62 -10.63 20.24 3.02
C LEU A 62 -12.04 20.39 2.46
N ASN A 63 -12.90 19.41 2.72
CA ASN A 63 -14.31 19.45 2.34
C ASN A 63 -15.14 20.15 3.42
N ASP A 64 -16.37 20.54 3.07
CA ASP A 64 -17.29 21.24 3.97
C ASP A 64 -17.70 20.40 5.20
N ASP A 65 -17.64 19.06 5.08
CA ASP A 65 -17.93 18.11 6.14
C ASP A 65 -16.70 17.71 6.98
N GLY A 66 -15.53 18.27 6.68
CA GLY A 66 -14.25 17.96 7.32
C GLY A 66 -13.70 16.60 6.91
#